data_AF-A0A5J6Q910-F1
#
_entry.id   AF-A0A5J6Q910-F1
#
_cell.length_a   1.000
_cell.length_b   1.000
_cell.length_c   1.000
_cell.angle_alpha   90.00
_cell.angle_beta   90.00
_cell.angle_gamma   90.00
#
_symmetry.space_group_name_H-M   'P 1'
#
loop_
_entity.id
_entity.type
_entity.pdbx_description
1 polymer ?
#
loop_
_entity_poly.entity_id
_entity_poly.type
_entity_poly.pdbx_seq_one_letter_code
_entity_poly.pdbx_strand_id
1 'polypeptide(L)'
;MPYQRMPPLRSVPMQRARQGAFTLAELLVSLGLTGLVAIAAFSLLRGELRLSEATIWDVHFQRDLNRLNSLMELEASEACMFGTTSNPASCAPTGAATCATTVANQLRMLVPMLDTSNDPPTDELQTIRFHLDTNNDRLLRDGPAILPSGALDIDTRNNLNNLLVMSNVTGFAVTNDADCRTVNVDVTMSPIGSTATRTQSMVLRTGVSQFVD
;
A
#
# COMPACT_ATOMS: atom_id res chain seq x y z
N MET A 1 -35.48 -7.16 48.11
CA MET A 1 -34.12 -7.76 47.99
C MET A 1 -34.20 -9.20 48.47
N PRO A 2 -34.14 -10.20 47.59
CA PRO A 2 -34.29 -11.60 48.00
C PRO A 2 -32.93 -12.23 48.36
N TYR A 3 -32.88 -12.89 49.51
CA TYR A 3 -31.76 -13.68 50.01
C TYR A 3 -31.56 -14.95 49.16
N GLN A 4 -30.41 -15.08 48.50
CA GLN A 4 -29.99 -16.30 47.81
C GLN A 4 -29.37 -17.29 48.81
N ARG A 5 -29.94 -18.51 48.88
CA ARG A 5 -29.43 -19.64 49.66
C ARG A 5 -28.16 -20.21 49.01
N MET A 6 -27.09 -20.35 49.79
CA MET A 6 -25.88 -21.09 49.39
C MET A 6 -26.12 -22.62 49.46
N PRO A 7 -25.61 -23.39 48.49
CA PRO A 7 -25.67 -24.85 48.51
C PRO A 7 -24.55 -25.48 49.38
N PRO A 8 -24.73 -26.71 49.88
CA PRO A 8 -23.78 -27.38 50.77
C PRO A 8 -22.53 -27.89 50.03
N LEU A 9 -21.39 -27.80 50.73
CA LEU A 9 -20.09 -28.31 50.27
C LEU A 9 -20.09 -29.84 50.18
N ARG A 10 -19.82 -30.33 48.98
CA ARG A 10 -19.68 -31.76 48.65
C ARG A 10 -18.26 -32.21 48.99
N SER A 11 -18.12 -33.18 49.90
CA SER A 11 -16.84 -33.79 50.23
C SER A 11 -16.35 -34.66 49.05
N VAL A 12 -15.13 -34.39 48.59
CA VAL A 12 -14.46 -35.17 47.55
C VAL A 12 -13.83 -36.40 48.21
N PRO A 13 -14.11 -37.63 47.74
CA PRO A 13 -13.43 -38.81 48.24
C PRO A 13 -11.96 -38.78 47.77
N MET A 14 -11.02 -38.87 48.71
CA MET A 14 -9.61 -39.15 48.42
C MET A 14 -9.50 -40.58 47.86
N GLN A 15 -9.36 -40.69 46.54
CA GLN A 15 -8.94 -41.93 45.89
C GLN A 15 -7.48 -42.22 46.27
N ARG A 16 -7.26 -43.33 46.98
CA ARG A 16 -5.95 -43.92 47.24
C ARG A 16 -5.29 -44.23 45.89
N ALA A 17 -4.21 -43.52 45.58
CA ALA A 17 -3.34 -43.85 44.45
C ALA A 17 -2.72 -45.24 44.69
N ARG A 18 -3.16 -46.23 43.92
CA ARG A 18 -2.43 -47.49 43.77
C ARG A 18 -1.11 -47.17 43.09
N GLN A 19 0.00 -47.41 43.79
CA GLN A 19 1.34 -47.39 43.22
C GLN A 19 1.46 -48.57 42.25
N GLY A 20 1.09 -48.35 41.00
CA GLY A 20 1.48 -49.22 39.90
C GLY A 20 2.91 -48.86 39.51
N ALA A 21 3.85 -49.78 39.70
CA ALA A 21 5.19 -49.64 39.16
C ALA A 21 5.09 -49.74 37.63
N PHE A 22 5.31 -48.62 36.94
CA PHE A 22 5.33 -48.57 35.48
C PHE A 22 6.50 -49.42 34.96
N THR A 23 6.22 -50.28 33.99
CA THR A 23 7.27 -51.07 33.35
C THR A 23 8.03 -50.19 32.35
N LEU A 24 9.34 -50.42 32.20
CA LEU A 24 10.21 -49.61 31.34
C LEU A 24 9.72 -49.56 29.87
N ALA A 25 9.02 -50.61 29.42
CA ALA A 25 8.38 -50.67 28.11
C ALA A 25 7.22 -49.66 27.94
N GLU A 26 6.41 -49.43 28.98
CA GLU A 26 5.31 -48.45 28.98
C GLU A 26 5.84 -47.01 28.92
N LEU A 27 6.97 -46.76 29.59
CA LEU A 27 7.64 -45.46 29.56
C LEU A 27 8.27 -45.17 28.19
N LEU A 28 8.76 -46.18 27.48
CA LEU A 28 9.32 -46.05 26.14
C LEU A 28 8.24 -45.85 25.06
N VAL A 29 7.09 -46.51 25.19
CA VAL A 29 5.94 -46.34 24.29
C VAL A 29 5.30 -44.95 24.47
N SER A 30 5.17 -44.48 25.71
CA SER A 30 4.67 -43.11 25.97
C SER A 30 5.62 -42.03 25.46
N LEU A 31 6.95 -42.22 25.54
CA LEU A 31 7.94 -41.30 24.96
C LEU A 31 7.90 -41.28 23.42
N GLY A 32 7.74 -42.45 22.79
CA GLY A 32 7.63 -42.55 21.33
C GLY A 32 6.37 -41.87 20.78
N LEU A 33 5.22 -42.05 21.45
CA LEU A 33 3.96 -41.43 21.05
C LEU A 33 3.95 -39.91 21.31
N THR A 34 4.51 -39.44 22.42
CA THR A 34 4.60 -37.99 22.70
C THR A 34 5.57 -37.28 21.77
N GLY A 35 6.67 -37.93 21.35
CA GLY A 35 7.61 -37.38 20.38
C GLY A 35 7.00 -37.15 18.99
N LEU A 36 6.18 -38.08 18.50
CA LEU A 36 5.49 -37.95 17.21
C LEU A 36 4.41 -36.85 17.22
N VAL A 37 3.68 -36.71 18.33
CA VAL A 37 2.70 -35.64 18.50
C VAL A 37 3.37 -34.26 18.55
N ALA A 38 4.54 -34.15 19.19
CA ALA A 38 5.29 -32.90 19.22
C ALA A 38 5.74 -32.47 17.81
N ILE A 39 6.25 -33.38 16.98
CA ILE A 39 6.69 -33.06 15.60
C ILE A 39 5.51 -32.59 14.73
N ALA A 40 4.34 -33.23 14.86
CA ALA A 40 3.13 -32.80 14.17
C ALA A 40 2.66 -31.41 14.66
N ALA A 41 2.69 -31.16 15.97
CA ALA A 41 2.32 -29.86 16.55
C ALA A 41 3.27 -28.74 16.09
N PHE A 42 4.58 -28.99 16.03
CA PHE A 42 5.56 -28.02 15.51
C PHE A 42 5.36 -27.72 14.02
N SER A 43 4.97 -28.71 13.22
CA SER A 43 4.69 -28.52 11.79
C SER A 43 3.43 -27.70 11.56
N LEU A 44 2.38 -27.92 12.37
CA LEU A 44 1.15 -27.12 12.36
C LEU A 44 1.39 -25.69 12.83
N LEU A 45 2.14 -25.50 13.92
CA LEU A 45 2.52 -24.16 14.43
C LEU A 45 3.33 -23.37 13.39
N ARG A 46 4.23 -24.02 12.64
CA ARG A 46 5.00 -23.37 11.57
C ARG A 46 4.12 -22.99 10.37
N GLY A 47 3.06 -23.76 10.11
CA GLY A 47 2.03 -23.44 9.12
C GLY A 47 1.25 -22.19 9.49
N GLU A 48 0.76 -22.10 10.73
CA GLU A 48 0.00 -20.95 11.26
C GLU A 48 0.84 -19.67 11.33
N LEU A 49 2.11 -19.77 11.72
CA LEU A 49 3.02 -18.62 11.74
C LEU A 49 3.25 -18.04 10.35
N ARG A 50 3.44 -18.88 9.32
CA ARG A 50 3.58 -18.44 7.93
C ARG A 50 2.28 -17.84 7.39
N LEU A 51 1.13 -18.36 7.81
CA LEU A 51 -0.17 -17.81 7.45
C LEU A 51 -0.37 -16.40 8.03
N SER A 52 0.05 -16.19 9.28
CA SER A 52 -0.08 -14.88 9.95
C SER A 52 0.78 -13.80 9.29
N GLU A 53 2.01 -14.11 8.89
CA GLU A 53 2.93 -13.15 8.30
C GLU A 53 2.45 -12.69 6.91
N ALA A 54 1.98 -13.63 6.08
CA ALA A 54 1.39 -13.31 4.78
C ALA A 54 0.13 -12.44 4.91
N THR A 55 -0.71 -12.71 5.91
CA THR A 55 -1.95 -11.94 6.13
C THR A 55 -1.65 -10.52 6.64
N ILE A 56 -0.70 -10.37 7.57
CA ILE A 56 -0.26 -9.07 8.06
C ILE A 56 0.27 -8.23 6.90
N TRP A 57 1.12 -8.83 6.05
CA TRP A 57 1.67 -8.13 4.90
C TRP A 57 0.58 -7.67 3.92
N ASP A 58 -0.41 -8.53 3.63
CA ASP A 58 -1.52 -8.18 2.74
C ASP A 58 -2.34 -6.99 3.25
N VAL A 59 -2.61 -6.92 4.56
CA VAL A 59 -3.33 -5.80 5.17
C VAL A 59 -2.52 -4.50 5.11
N HIS A 60 -1.21 -4.57 5.35
CA HIS A 60 -0.33 -3.40 5.22
C HIS A 60 -0.27 -2.93 3.77
N PHE A 61 -0.10 -3.84 2.82
CA PHE A 61 -0.08 -3.57 1.40
C PHE A 61 -1.36 -2.90 0.92
N GLN A 62 -2.54 -3.44 1.26
CA GLN A 62 -3.82 -2.82 0.89
C GLN A 62 -3.98 -1.43 1.51
N ARG A 63 -3.56 -1.22 2.76
CA ARG A 63 -3.61 0.10 3.40
C ARG A 63 -2.72 1.11 2.70
N ASP A 64 -1.50 0.72 2.37
CA ASP A 64 -0.53 1.62 1.73
C ASP A 64 -0.95 1.91 0.28
N LEU A 65 -1.50 0.93 -0.44
CA LEU A 65 -2.10 1.14 -1.76
C LEU A 65 -3.31 2.06 -1.71
N ASN A 66 -4.20 1.91 -0.73
CA ASN A 66 -5.34 2.81 -0.59
C ASN A 66 -4.88 4.24 -0.32
N ARG A 67 -3.84 4.43 0.50
CA ARG A 67 -3.23 5.75 0.75
C ARG A 67 -2.61 6.32 -0.52
N LEU A 68 -1.87 5.51 -1.28
CA LEU A 68 -1.29 5.91 -2.56
C LEU A 68 -2.39 6.30 -3.55
N ASN A 69 -3.43 5.48 -3.67
CA ASN A 69 -4.55 5.75 -4.57
C ASN A 69 -5.23 7.08 -4.22
N SER A 70 -5.56 7.30 -2.93
CA SER A 70 -6.14 8.58 -2.50
C SER A 70 -5.23 9.78 -2.74
N LEU A 71 -3.92 9.62 -2.55
CA LEU A 71 -2.94 10.69 -2.84
C LEU A 71 -2.88 10.99 -4.35
N MET A 72 -2.78 9.96 -5.18
CA MET A 72 -2.69 10.11 -6.63
C MET A 72 -4.00 10.63 -7.23
N GLU A 73 -5.17 10.22 -6.71
CA GLU A 73 -6.48 10.75 -7.11
C GLU A 73 -6.60 12.23 -6.76
N LEU A 74 -6.15 12.64 -5.56
CA LEU A 74 -6.14 14.04 -5.15
C LEU A 74 -5.28 14.88 -6.10
N GLU A 75 -4.05 14.46 -6.37
CA GLU A 75 -3.14 15.20 -7.25
C GLU A 75 -3.55 15.15 -8.72
N ALA A 76 -4.11 14.03 -9.17
CA ALA A 76 -4.71 13.90 -10.49
C ALA A 76 -5.91 14.86 -10.67
N SER A 77 -6.68 15.10 -9.60
CA SER A 77 -7.83 16.02 -9.66
C SER A 77 -7.40 17.48 -9.90
N GLU A 78 -6.19 17.84 -9.45
CA GLU A 78 -5.60 19.16 -9.70
C GLU A 78 -4.80 19.20 -11.00
N ALA A 79 -4.41 18.04 -11.53
CA ALA A 79 -3.71 17.94 -12.80
C ALA A 79 -4.62 18.30 -13.98
N CYS A 80 -4.07 19.07 -14.92
CA CYS A 80 -4.70 19.35 -16.20
C CYS A 80 -4.25 18.37 -17.30
N MET A 81 -3.09 17.73 -17.16
CA MET A 81 -2.55 16.77 -18.13
C MET A 81 -1.57 15.78 -17.49
N PHE A 82 -1.53 14.56 -18.03
CA PHE A 82 -0.53 13.54 -17.69
C PHE A 82 0.59 13.41 -18.73
N GLY A 83 1.76 12.97 -18.27
CA GLY A 83 2.95 12.64 -19.06
C GLY A 83 3.69 11.44 -18.46
N THR A 84 4.41 10.69 -19.29
CA THR A 84 5.12 9.46 -18.89
C THR A 84 6.64 9.56 -19.01
N THR A 85 7.15 10.36 -19.96
CA THR A 85 8.59 10.44 -20.26
C THR A 85 9.12 11.87 -20.13
N SER A 86 8.43 12.82 -20.76
CA SER A 86 8.69 14.26 -20.65
C SER A 86 7.63 14.98 -19.82
N ASN A 87 7.97 16.18 -19.31
CA ASN A 87 6.97 17.06 -18.71
C ASN A 87 5.96 17.48 -19.79
N PRO A 88 4.66 17.44 -19.51
CA PRO A 88 3.67 18.07 -20.39
C PRO A 88 3.91 19.58 -20.46
N ALA A 89 3.71 20.19 -21.64
CA ALA A 89 4.13 21.57 -21.89
C ALA A 89 3.06 22.63 -21.52
N SER A 90 1.77 22.30 -21.60
CA SER A 90 0.69 23.28 -21.41
C SER A 90 -0.63 22.61 -21.06
N CYS A 91 -1.47 23.20 -20.20
CA CYS A 91 -2.79 22.63 -19.89
C CYS A 91 -3.79 22.65 -21.08
N ALA A 92 -3.53 23.45 -22.11
CA ALA A 92 -4.37 23.49 -23.31
C ALA A 92 -4.02 22.33 -24.26
N PRO A 93 -5.01 21.60 -24.80
CA PRO A 93 -4.80 20.72 -25.94
C PRO A 93 -4.57 21.59 -27.18
N THR A 94 -3.35 22.10 -27.36
CA THR A 94 -2.98 22.85 -28.56
C THR A 94 -2.85 21.88 -29.73
N GLY A 95 -4.01 21.56 -30.34
CA GLY A 95 -4.14 20.49 -31.33
C GLY A 95 -4.28 19.11 -30.68
N ALA A 96 -4.39 18.06 -31.50
CA ALA A 96 -4.41 16.67 -31.04
C ALA A 96 -3.07 16.35 -30.35
N ALA A 97 -2.98 16.68 -29.06
CA ALA A 97 -1.81 16.39 -28.24
C ALA A 97 -1.63 14.87 -28.24
N THR A 98 -0.69 14.37 -29.03
CA THR A 98 -0.34 12.96 -29.01
C THR A 98 0.47 12.71 -27.75
N CYS A 99 -0.20 12.24 -26.70
CA CYS A 99 0.52 11.74 -25.54
C CYS A 99 1.36 10.53 -25.91
N ALA A 100 2.54 10.44 -25.31
CA ALA A 100 3.33 9.22 -25.36
C ALA A 100 2.57 8.11 -24.62
N THR A 101 2.00 7.18 -25.39
CA THR A 101 1.31 5.98 -24.89
C THR A 101 2.27 4.86 -24.49
N THR A 102 3.59 5.12 -24.58
CA THR A 102 4.62 4.16 -24.15
C THR A 102 4.58 4.00 -22.65
N VAL A 103 4.59 2.74 -22.20
CA VAL A 103 4.73 2.39 -20.78
C VAL A 103 6.02 2.98 -20.22
N ALA A 104 5.93 3.72 -19.12
CA ALA A 104 7.07 4.29 -18.41
C ALA A 104 7.05 3.96 -16.92
N ASN A 105 8.19 4.12 -16.26
CA ASN A 105 8.36 3.95 -14.82
C ASN A 105 8.23 5.26 -14.03
N GLN A 106 7.54 6.24 -14.60
CA GLN A 106 7.24 7.50 -13.97
C GLN A 106 5.92 8.07 -14.52
N LEU A 107 5.20 8.76 -13.66
CA LEU A 107 4.02 9.56 -13.97
C LEU A 107 4.36 11.02 -13.69
N ARG A 108 4.09 11.88 -14.64
CA ARG A 108 4.23 13.33 -14.52
C ARG A 108 2.84 13.94 -14.66
N MET A 109 2.45 14.75 -13.70
CA MET A 109 1.19 15.46 -13.68
C MET A 109 1.50 16.95 -13.80
N LEU A 110 0.94 17.59 -14.82
CA LEU A 110 1.02 19.04 -14.97
C LEU A 110 -0.14 19.67 -14.22
N VAL A 111 0.16 20.51 -13.24
CA VAL A 111 -0.81 21.17 -12.38
C VAL A 111 -0.71 22.69 -12.58
N PRO A 112 -1.83 23.38 -12.85
CA PRO A 112 -1.87 24.83 -12.82
C PRO A 112 -1.91 25.31 -11.37
N MET A 113 -1.01 26.22 -11.00
CA MET A 113 -1.06 26.86 -9.69
C MET A 113 -2.10 27.98 -9.75
N LEU A 114 -3.00 28.02 -8.78
CA LEU A 114 -3.98 29.10 -8.59
C LEU A 114 -3.42 30.07 -7.55
N ASP A 115 -3.60 31.37 -7.76
CA ASP A 115 -3.18 32.37 -6.79
C ASP A 115 -4.23 32.55 -5.68
N THR A 116 -3.96 33.43 -4.72
CA THR A 116 -4.88 33.72 -3.60
C THR A 116 -6.24 34.31 -4.02
N SER A 117 -6.39 34.74 -5.27
CA SER A 117 -7.64 35.22 -5.86
C SER A 117 -8.51 34.07 -6.41
N ASN A 118 -8.00 32.84 -6.45
CA ASN A 118 -8.51 31.74 -7.29
C ASN A 118 -8.56 32.09 -8.78
N ASP A 119 -7.87 33.16 -9.19
CA ASP A 119 -7.63 33.41 -10.60
C ASP A 119 -6.39 32.59 -10.98
N PRO A 120 -6.36 31.96 -12.16
CA PRO A 120 -5.13 31.34 -12.63
C PRO A 120 -4.11 32.46 -12.86
N PRO A 121 -3.04 32.59 -12.04
CA PRO A 121 -1.89 33.39 -12.42
C PRO A 121 -1.46 32.83 -13.76
N THR A 122 -1.64 33.63 -14.80
CA THR A 122 -1.33 33.27 -16.17
C THR A 122 0.07 32.67 -16.21
N ASP A 123 0.12 31.36 -16.49
CA ASP A 123 1.30 30.54 -16.82
C ASP A 123 2.17 29.94 -15.69
N GLU A 124 1.75 29.95 -14.42
CA GLU A 124 2.52 29.22 -13.38
C GLU A 124 2.11 27.74 -13.30
N LEU A 125 2.71 26.94 -14.18
CA LEU A 125 2.53 25.49 -14.22
C LEU A 125 3.61 24.79 -13.39
N GLN A 126 3.21 23.83 -12.56
CA GLN A 126 4.14 22.95 -11.85
C GLN A 126 3.94 21.49 -12.26
N THR A 127 5.01 20.70 -12.11
CA THR A 127 4.97 19.27 -12.39
C THR A 127 5.12 18.48 -11.10
N ILE A 128 4.15 17.61 -10.84
CA ILE A 128 4.28 16.55 -9.85
C ILE A 128 4.80 15.30 -10.56
N ARG A 129 5.82 14.65 -10.02
CA ARG A 129 6.41 13.43 -10.58
C ARG A 129 6.36 12.30 -9.58
N PHE A 130 5.64 11.23 -9.89
CA PHE A 130 5.83 9.92 -9.26
C PHE A 130 6.82 9.11 -10.08
N HIS A 131 7.83 8.53 -9.45
CA HIS A 131 8.80 7.72 -10.17
C HIS A 131 9.34 6.59 -9.30
N LEU A 132 9.69 5.49 -9.96
CA LEU A 132 10.29 4.33 -9.31
C LEU A 132 11.81 4.47 -9.25
N ASP A 133 12.35 4.51 -8.04
CA ASP A 133 13.76 4.24 -7.78
C ASP A 133 14.01 2.73 -7.75
N THR A 134 14.39 2.20 -8.91
CA THR A 134 14.65 0.78 -9.14
C THR A 134 15.86 0.24 -8.35
N ASN A 135 16.75 1.10 -7.84
CA ASN A 135 17.90 0.63 -7.06
C ASN A 135 17.52 0.30 -5.62
N ASN A 136 16.46 0.94 -5.11
CA ASN A 136 16.04 0.82 -3.72
C ASN A 136 14.60 0.27 -3.57
N ASP A 137 13.95 -0.10 -4.67
CA ASP A 137 12.55 -0.52 -4.74
C ASP A 137 11.60 0.46 -4.03
N ARG A 138 11.72 1.75 -4.36
CA ARG A 138 10.94 2.83 -3.73
C ARG A 138 10.16 3.63 -4.77
N LEU A 139 8.88 3.84 -4.48
CA LEU A 139 8.10 4.85 -5.18
C LEU A 139 8.32 6.20 -4.52
N LEU A 140 8.83 7.15 -5.29
CA LEU A 140 9.16 8.49 -4.87
C LEU A 140 8.24 9.51 -5.53
N ARG A 141 8.03 10.63 -4.85
CA ARG A 141 7.30 11.79 -5.36
C ARG A 141 8.19 13.03 -5.33
N ASP A 142 8.14 13.79 -6.42
CA ASP A 142 8.66 15.15 -6.52
C ASP A 142 7.54 16.12 -6.84
N GLY A 143 7.66 17.37 -6.40
CA GLY A 143 6.73 18.44 -6.74
C GLY A 143 6.42 19.34 -5.55
N PRO A 144 5.37 20.18 -5.65
CA PRO A 144 4.95 21.03 -4.55
C PRO A 144 4.61 20.25 -3.30
N ALA A 145 4.90 20.84 -2.14
CA ALA A 145 4.42 20.32 -0.87
C ALA A 145 2.89 20.41 -0.80
N ILE A 146 2.25 19.49 -0.10
CA ILE A 146 0.81 19.58 0.21
C ILE A 146 0.70 20.28 1.56
N LEU A 147 0.00 21.41 1.59
CA LEU A 147 -0.25 22.18 2.79
C LEU A 147 -1.25 21.46 3.73
N PRO A 148 -1.30 21.79 5.02
CA PRO A 148 -2.31 21.24 5.93
C PRO A 148 -3.76 21.50 5.50
N SER A 149 -3.99 22.50 4.64
CA SER A 149 -5.28 22.77 4.01
C SER A 149 -5.67 21.77 2.92
N GLY A 150 -4.73 20.93 2.47
CA GLY A 150 -4.88 20.00 1.35
C GLY A 150 -4.50 20.58 -0.01
N ALA A 151 -4.25 21.89 -0.12
CA ALA A 151 -3.80 22.54 -1.36
C ALA A 151 -2.30 22.37 -1.59
N LEU A 152 -1.86 22.43 -2.85
CA LEU A 152 -0.44 22.49 -3.19
C LEU A 152 0.17 23.84 -2.81
N ASP A 153 1.40 23.81 -2.31
CA ASP A 153 2.18 25.00 -1.99
C ASP A 153 2.66 25.69 -3.28
N ILE A 154 2.29 26.96 -3.45
CA ILE A 154 2.70 27.78 -4.59
C ILE A 154 4.19 28.15 -4.55
N ASP A 155 4.84 28.13 -3.38
CA ASP A 155 6.25 28.47 -3.25
C ASP A 155 7.14 27.30 -3.68
N THR A 156 7.68 27.38 -4.90
CA THR A 156 8.59 26.37 -5.46
C THR A 156 9.82 26.06 -4.60
N ARG A 157 10.22 26.97 -3.69
CA ARG A 157 11.33 26.73 -2.76
C ARG A 157 11.02 25.64 -1.74
N ASN A 158 9.73 25.36 -1.52
CA ASN A 158 9.24 24.31 -0.63
C ASN A 158 8.99 22.98 -1.38
N ASN A 159 9.34 22.90 -2.67
CA ASN A 159 9.17 21.67 -3.43
C ASN A 159 9.92 20.51 -2.78
N LEU A 160 9.19 19.42 -2.60
CA LEU A 160 9.71 18.17 -2.06
C LEU A 160 10.36 17.40 -3.21
N ASN A 161 11.58 16.93 -2.97
CA ASN A 161 12.31 16.08 -3.91
C ASN A 161 12.57 14.73 -3.25
N ASN A 162 12.31 13.65 -3.98
CA ASN A 162 12.46 12.26 -3.56
C ASN A 162 11.70 11.93 -2.27
N LEU A 163 10.48 12.47 -2.11
CA LEU A 163 9.62 12.10 -0.99
C LEU A 163 9.25 10.62 -1.12
N LEU A 164 9.58 9.83 -0.10
CA LEU A 164 9.20 8.42 -0.06
C LEU A 164 7.69 8.28 0.09
N VAL A 165 7.03 7.73 -0.93
CA VAL A 165 5.59 7.44 -0.91
C VAL A 165 5.36 6.01 -0.47
N MET A 166 6.12 5.07 -1.02
CA MET A 166 5.96 3.65 -0.78
C MET A 166 7.28 2.90 -0.93
N SER A 167 7.46 1.85 -0.14
CA SER A 167 8.65 0.99 -0.15
C SER A 167 8.32 -0.42 -0.65
N ASN A 168 9.33 -1.16 -1.10
CA ASN A 168 9.20 -2.49 -1.69
C ASN A 168 8.34 -2.51 -2.97
N VAL A 169 8.40 -1.43 -3.75
CA VAL A 169 7.78 -1.32 -5.06
C VAL A 169 8.80 -1.79 -6.09
N THR A 170 8.56 -2.94 -6.71
CA THR A 170 9.46 -3.55 -7.70
C THR A 170 9.05 -3.23 -9.14
N GLY A 171 7.85 -2.70 -9.34
CA GLY A 171 7.38 -2.22 -10.63
C GLY A 171 6.42 -1.06 -10.49
N PHE A 172 6.55 -0.10 -11.41
CA PHE A 172 5.65 1.02 -11.57
C PHE A 172 5.53 1.21 -13.07
N ALA A 173 4.36 0.96 -13.63
CA ALA A 173 4.12 1.03 -15.06
C ALA A 173 2.96 1.99 -15.31
N VAL A 174 3.23 3.02 -16.10
CA VAL A 174 2.31 4.12 -16.35
C VAL A 174 2.04 4.19 -17.85
N THR A 175 0.76 4.13 -18.22
CA THR A 175 0.32 4.17 -19.61
C THR A 175 -0.71 5.28 -19.78
N ASN A 176 -0.34 6.34 -20.50
CA ASN A 176 -1.28 7.41 -20.83
C ASN A 176 -2.22 6.96 -21.95
N ASP A 177 -3.48 7.39 -21.85
CA ASP A 177 -4.42 7.34 -22.96
C ASP A 177 -4.06 8.43 -24.00
N ALA A 178 -4.61 8.29 -25.21
CA ALA A 178 -4.39 9.20 -26.33
C ALA A 178 -4.88 10.63 -26.04
N ASP A 179 -5.77 10.80 -25.06
CA ASP A 179 -6.34 12.09 -24.67
C ASP A 179 -5.48 12.87 -23.65
N CYS A 180 -4.39 12.28 -23.15
CA CYS A 180 -3.53 12.84 -22.08
C CYS A 180 -4.24 13.12 -20.75
N ARG A 181 -5.49 12.69 -20.59
CA ARG A 181 -6.37 13.00 -19.45
C ARG A 181 -6.70 11.78 -18.64
N THR A 182 -6.54 10.60 -19.22
CA THR A 182 -6.65 9.33 -18.53
C THR A 182 -5.29 8.65 -18.50
N VAL A 183 -4.94 8.09 -17.35
CA VAL A 183 -3.72 7.28 -17.21
C VAL A 183 -4.01 6.02 -16.42
N ASN A 184 -3.49 4.91 -16.92
CA ASN A 184 -3.48 3.64 -16.21
C ASN A 184 -2.13 3.50 -15.49
N VAL A 185 -2.19 3.22 -14.20
CA VAL A 185 -1.01 3.05 -13.34
C VAL A 185 -1.07 1.65 -12.74
N ASP A 186 -0.04 0.85 -13.00
CA ASP A 186 0.16 -0.45 -12.39
C ASP A 186 1.31 -0.36 -11.38
N VAL A 187 1.02 -0.68 -10.13
CA VAL A 187 2.00 -0.73 -9.05
C VAL A 187 2.24 -2.19 -8.70
N THR A 188 3.49 -2.63 -8.82
CA THR A 188 3.92 -3.98 -8.48
C THR A 188 4.81 -3.95 -7.24
N MET A 189 4.50 -4.75 -6.24
CA MET A 189 5.25 -4.86 -5.00
C MET A 189 5.68 -6.29 -4.72
N SER A 190 6.78 -6.43 -3.98
CA SER A 190 7.26 -7.72 -3.48
C SER A 190 7.45 -7.66 -1.96
N PRO A 191 6.93 -8.63 -1.19
CA PRO A 191 7.25 -8.71 0.24
C PRO A 191 8.76 -8.89 0.45
N ILE A 192 9.27 -8.34 1.55
CA ILE A 192 10.67 -8.53 1.95
C ILE A 192 10.96 -10.02 2.11
N GLY A 193 12.00 -10.50 1.43
CA GLY A 193 12.41 -11.91 1.50
C GLY A 193 11.50 -12.88 0.72
N SER A 194 10.58 -12.37 -0.09
CA SER A 194 9.72 -13.16 -0.98
C SER A 194 10.02 -12.87 -2.44
N THR A 195 9.81 -13.86 -3.30
CA THR A 195 9.81 -13.70 -4.77
C THR A 195 8.41 -13.51 -5.33
N ALA A 196 7.37 -13.62 -4.50
CA ALA A 196 5.99 -13.41 -4.92
C ALA A 196 5.73 -11.93 -5.12
N THR A 197 5.25 -11.55 -6.30
CA THR A 197 4.86 -10.17 -6.60
C THR A 197 3.34 -10.03 -6.61
N ARG A 198 2.87 -8.82 -6.30
CA ARG A 198 1.47 -8.41 -6.41
C ARG A 198 1.39 -7.13 -7.22
N THR A 199 0.55 -7.12 -8.24
CA THR A 199 0.30 -5.94 -9.07
C THR A 199 -1.11 -5.42 -8.82
N GLN A 200 -1.23 -4.12 -8.59
CA GLN A 200 -2.50 -3.41 -8.48
C GLN A 200 -2.57 -2.35 -9.57
N SER A 201 -3.66 -2.37 -10.34
CA SER A 201 -3.97 -1.37 -11.34
C SER A 201 -4.89 -0.30 -10.76
N MET A 202 -4.67 0.95 -11.16
CA MET A 202 -5.55 2.09 -10.88
C MET A 202 -5.66 2.97 -12.12
N VAL A 203 -6.80 3.65 -12.27
CA VAL A 203 -7.08 4.55 -13.40
C VAL A 203 -7.27 5.94 -12.82
N LEU A 204 -6.42 6.88 -13.24
CA LEU A 204 -6.50 8.28 -12.82
C LEU A 204 -7.05 9.13 -13.95
N ARG A 205 -7.76 10.19 -13.57
CA ARG A 205 -8.35 11.16 -14.50
C ARG A 205 -8.03 12.57 -14.04
N THR A 206 -7.70 13.44 -14.98
CA THR A 206 -7.54 14.88 -14.71
C THR A 206 -8.86 15.48 -14.22
N GLY A 207 -8.84 16.27 -13.15
CA GLY A 207 -10.06 16.90 -12.62
C GLY A 207 -10.39 18.26 -13.23
N VAL A 208 -9.44 18.89 -13.93
CA VAL A 208 -9.58 20.29 -14.32
C VAL A 208 -10.26 20.45 -15.68
N SER A 209 -11.59 20.57 -15.66
CA SER A 209 -12.42 20.77 -16.87
C SER A 209 -12.43 22.20 -17.41
N GLN A 210 -11.89 23.17 -16.66
CA GLN A 210 -11.92 24.60 -17.02
C GLN A 210 -10.86 25.01 -18.06
N PHE A 211 -9.95 24.12 -18.44
CA PHE A 211 -8.93 24.39 -19.48
C PHE A 211 -9.27 23.75 -20.84
N VAL A 212 -10.56 23.50 -21.11
CA VAL A 212 -11.04 22.72 -22.27
C VAL A 212 -11.67 23.60 -23.37
N ASP A 213 -11.83 24.90 -23.13
CA ASP A 213 -12.46 25.81 -24.09
C ASP A 213 -11.45 26.47 -25.04
#